data_AF-A0A560JXD9-F1
#
_entry.id   AF-A0A560JXD9-F1
#
_cell.length_a   1.000
_cell.length_b   1.000
_cell.length_c   1.000
_cell.angle_alpha   90.00
_cell.angle_beta   90.00
_cell.angle_gamma   90.00
#
_symmetry.space_group_name_H-M   'P 1'
#
loop_
_entity.id
_entity.type
_entity.pdbx_description
1 polymer ?
#
loop_
_entity_poly.entity_id
_entity_poly.type
_entity_poly.pdbx_seq_one_letter_code
_entity_poly.pdbx_strand_id
1 'polypeptide(L)'
;MKVWGQGMGAALAVGILGAALGACLVPVAAHAAAFDPVAATQAYLDTVPADARAKSNAYFEGGYWLQLWRFLVSLAVAAIFLAGGLARRLRDRLAGLGRFATPVFFIAYTVIDYVLSLPYVAYADWYRERQYGLMNQTFGDWFGDQMIQLAISSLIGALVVWVLYAIVRRLGRSWWVWASAFGVVVLVLMIVVTPVFVAPLFNKYEPMKPGPVREALLSMARSNEVPATDVYEFNASRQSNKISANVSGLFGTTRISLTDTLLQRCTLAEIKAVMGHEMGHYVLNHVFVLLLYLSLLVCFGYLFVDRVFGRLTRGGRWGVTGLGDVAGLPLVVILFTAYFFVLTPVLNTIIRTQEAEADAFGLNLSREPDGFATVALKLAEYRKLQPGAWEEIVFYDHPSGYNRILRAMRWKAENLPAAEAPAPAEPAPGHAPAEPKP
;
A
#
# COMPACT_ATOMS: atom_id res chain seq x y z
N MET A 1 -8.65 -46.71 34.34
CA MET A 1 -9.26 -47.46 35.47
C MET A 1 -10.18 -46.50 36.22
N LYS A 2 -11.49 -46.82 36.33
CA LYS A 2 -12.57 -46.18 37.14
C LYS A 2 -12.83 -44.69 36.85
N VAL A 3 -13.85 -44.25 36.09
CA VAL A 3 -15.31 -44.52 35.94
C VAL A 3 -16.19 -43.93 37.07
N TRP A 4 -17.27 -43.23 36.60
CA TRP A 4 -18.57 -42.83 37.22
C TRP A 4 -18.62 -41.46 37.92
N GLY A 5 -19.65 -40.61 37.78
CA GLY A 5 -20.96 -40.68 37.09
C GLY A 5 -21.67 -39.31 37.23
N GLN A 6 -22.28 -38.78 36.16
CA GLN A 6 -23.72 -38.69 35.89
C GLN A 6 -24.58 -37.87 36.88
N GLY A 7 -25.40 -36.96 36.35
CA GLY A 7 -26.56 -36.40 37.05
C GLY A 7 -27.16 -35.15 36.39
N MET A 8 -28.11 -35.36 35.47
CA MET A 8 -28.99 -34.34 34.85
C MET A 8 -29.95 -33.69 35.87
N GLY A 9 -30.40 -32.47 35.56
CA GLY A 9 -31.57 -31.86 36.18
C GLY A 9 -31.93 -30.52 35.57
N ALA A 10 -32.84 -30.53 34.59
CA ALA A 10 -33.55 -29.35 34.10
C ALA A 10 -34.96 -29.31 34.73
N ALA A 11 -35.40 -28.14 35.22
CA ALA A 11 -36.75 -27.56 35.03
C ALA A 11 -37.07 -26.45 36.04
N LEU A 12 -37.46 -25.29 35.49
CA LEU A 12 -38.57 -24.40 35.87
C LEU A 12 -38.86 -24.07 37.36
N ALA A 13 -38.72 -22.79 37.71
CA ALA A 13 -39.69 -22.09 38.55
C ALA A 13 -39.78 -20.61 38.16
N VAL A 14 -40.97 -20.20 37.74
CA VAL A 14 -41.38 -18.82 37.44
C VAL A 14 -41.84 -18.14 38.73
N GLY A 15 -41.36 -16.92 38.96
CA GLY A 15 -42.12 -15.81 39.53
C GLY A 15 -42.28 -15.74 41.06
N ILE A 16 -41.56 -14.80 41.70
CA ILE A 16 -42.14 -13.82 42.62
C ILE A 16 -41.43 -12.47 42.39
N LEU A 17 -42.22 -11.49 41.94
CA LEU A 17 -41.92 -10.06 41.86
C LEU A 17 -42.25 -9.43 43.22
N GLY A 18 -41.44 -8.48 43.68
CA GLY A 18 -41.92 -7.42 44.58
C GLY A 18 -40.98 -7.03 45.72
N ALA A 19 -40.59 -5.75 45.71
CA ALA A 19 -40.09 -4.95 46.83
C ALA A 19 -38.60 -5.06 47.22
N ALA A 20 -37.74 -4.48 46.38
CA ALA A 20 -36.55 -3.73 46.82
C ALA A 20 -36.08 -2.78 45.71
N LEU A 21 -36.97 -1.89 45.24
CA LEU A 21 -36.61 -0.74 44.41
C LEU A 21 -36.83 0.51 45.25
N GLY A 22 -35.77 0.96 45.92
CA GLY A 22 -35.79 2.16 46.71
C GLY A 22 -34.38 2.53 47.17
N ALA A 23 -33.84 3.59 46.56
CA ALA A 23 -32.65 4.32 46.97
C ALA A 23 -31.28 3.66 46.71
N CYS A 24 -30.83 3.76 45.45
CA CYS A 24 -29.45 4.10 45.12
C CYS A 24 -29.38 4.70 43.70
N LEU A 25 -30.17 5.75 43.46
CA LEU A 25 -29.92 6.66 42.34
C LEU A 25 -29.05 7.80 42.89
N VAL A 26 -27.73 7.57 42.88
CA VAL A 26 -26.80 8.69 42.86
C VAL A 26 -27.06 9.41 41.54
N PRO A 27 -27.41 10.71 41.55
CA PRO A 27 -27.45 11.45 40.30
C PRO A 27 -26.00 11.55 39.84
N VAL A 28 -25.65 10.82 38.77
CA VAL A 28 -24.39 11.09 38.05
C VAL A 28 -24.51 12.54 37.60
N ALA A 29 -23.70 13.37 38.24
CA ALA A 29 -23.64 14.79 38.06
C ALA A 29 -23.50 15.15 36.57
N ALA A 30 -24.23 16.19 36.19
CA ALA A 30 -24.08 17.02 34.99
C ALA A 30 -23.02 16.55 33.99
N HIS A 31 -23.45 15.95 32.88
CA HIS A 31 -22.61 15.86 31.69
C HIS A 31 -22.29 17.30 31.24
N ALA A 32 -21.07 17.77 31.51
CA ALA A 32 -20.42 18.74 30.63
C ALA A 32 -20.62 18.23 29.20
N ALA A 33 -21.01 19.09 28.26
CA ALA A 33 -21.32 18.70 26.88
C ALA A 33 -20.24 17.73 26.37
N ALA A 34 -20.62 16.46 26.21
CA ALA A 34 -19.67 15.41 25.85
C ALA A 34 -19.03 15.81 24.52
N PHE A 35 -17.70 15.70 24.42
CA PHE A 35 -16.98 15.92 23.17
C PHE A 35 -17.65 15.09 22.07
N ASP A 36 -18.19 15.75 21.03
CA ASP A 36 -18.85 15.09 19.90
C ASP A 36 -17.81 14.80 18.80
N PRO A 37 -17.44 13.53 18.57
CA PRO A 37 -16.46 13.17 17.55
C PRO A 37 -16.89 13.54 16.13
N VAL A 38 -18.20 13.54 15.84
CA VAL A 38 -18.71 13.84 14.51
C VAL A 38 -18.60 15.34 14.24
N ALA A 39 -19.01 16.17 15.19
CA ALA A 39 -18.84 17.62 15.10
C ALA A 39 -17.35 18.01 15.00
N ALA A 40 -16.48 17.39 15.81
CA ALA A 40 -15.03 17.62 15.74
C ALA A 40 -14.44 17.22 14.38
N THR A 41 -14.87 16.09 13.82
CA THR A 41 -14.46 15.65 12.48
C THR A 41 -14.89 16.65 11.42
N GLN A 42 -16.12 17.15 11.49
CA GLN A 42 -16.61 18.15 10.55
C GLN A 42 -15.80 19.44 10.64
N ALA A 43 -15.45 19.89 11.85
CA ALA A 43 -14.60 21.06 12.05
C ALA A 43 -13.24 20.92 11.34
N TYR A 44 -12.59 19.75 11.43
CA TYR A 44 -11.35 19.48 10.67
C TYR A 44 -11.57 19.49 9.15
N LEU A 45 -12.66 18.90 8.66
CA LEU A 45 -12.93 18.91 7.22
C LEU A 45 -13.18 20.33 6.69
N ASP A 46 -13.84 21.17 7.48
CA ASP A 46 -14.17 22.55 7.12
C ASP A 46 -12.95 23.47 7.08
N THR A 47 -11.80 23.07 7.64
CA THR A 47 -10.54 23.82 7.46
C THR A 47 -9.97 23.67 6.05
N VAL A 48 -10.45 22.72 5.24
CA VAL A 48 -9.96 22.51 3.87
C VAL A 48 -10.75 23.41 2.91
N PRO A 49 -10.09 24.39 2.25
CA PRO A 49 -10.74 25.26 1.29
C PRO A 49 -11.44 24.50 0.15
N ALA A 50 -12.53 25.05 -0.36
CA ALA A 50 -13.36 24.39 -1.37
C ALA A 50 -12.60 24.11 -2.68
N ASP A 51 -11.72 25.02 -3.09
CA ASP A 51 -10.85 24.87 -4.26
C ASP A 51 -9.79 23.78 -4.06
N ALA A 52 -9.17 23.73 -2.89
CA ALA A 52 -8.23 22.66 -2.52
C ALA A 52 -8.92 21.28 -2.50
N ARG A 53 -10.13 21.22 -1.93
CA ARG A 53 -10.97 20.00 -1.93
C ARG A 53 -11.34 19.57 -3.36
N ALA A 54 -11.74 20.52 -4.21
CA ALA A 54 -12.06 20.23 -5.61
C ALA A 54 -10.84 19.73 -6.40
N LYS A 55 -9.67 20.35 -6.21
CA LYS A 55 -8.40 19.92 -6.82
C LYS A 55 -8.01 18.51 -6.37
N SER A 56 -8.13 18.23 -5.07
CA SER A 56 -7.88 16.89 -4.51
C SER A 56 -8.80 15.83 -5.10
N ASN A 57 -10.10 16.11 -5.16
CA ASN A 57 -11.08 15.20 -5.72
C ASN A 57 -10.78 14.93 -7.21
N ALA A 58 -10.52 15.96 -8.00
CA ALA A 58 -10.15 15.81 -9.41
C ALA A 58 -8.86 14.99 -9.59
N TYR A 59 -7.86 15.21 -8.73
CA TYR A 59 -6.64 14.40 -8.71
C TYR A 59 -6.95 12.94 -8.37
N PHE A 60 -7.71 12.68 -7.33
CA PHE A 60 -7.91 11.32 -6.86
C PHE A 60 -8.81 10.53 -7.82
N GLU A 61 -9.92 11.13 -8.28
CA GLU A 61 -10.87 10.53 -9.21
C GLU A 61 -10.27 10.30 -10.60
N GLY A 62 -9.36 11.19 -11.05
CA GLY A 62 -8.57 10.94 -12.24
C GLY A 62 -7.72 9.67 -12.15
N GLY A 63 -7.31 9.26 -10.95
CA GLY A 63 -6.61 8.00 -10.69
C GLY A 63 -7.42 6.76 -11.07
N TYR A 64 -8.74 6.79 -10.95
CA TYR A 64 -9.63 5.68 -11.33
C TYR A 64 -9.55 5.43 -12.84
N TRP A 65 -9.57 6.51 -13.62
CA TRP A 65 -9.42 6.45 -15.07
C TRP A 65 -8.02 6.03 -15.48
N LEU A 66 -6.99 6.50 -14.79
CA LEU A 66 -5.63 6.04 -15.03
C LEU A 66 -5.49 4.53 -14.81
N GLN A 67 -6.13 3.97 -13.78
CA GLN A 67 -6.12 2.52 -13.58
C GLN A 67 -6.72 1.76 -14.77
N LEU A 68 -7.86 2.23 -15.30
CA LEU A 68 -8.47 1.67 -16.50
C LEU A 68 -7.55 1.83 -17.72
N TRP A 69 -7.02 3.03 -17.96
CA TRP A 69 -6.13 3.28 -19.09
C TRP A 69 -4.85 2.45 -19.03
N ARG A 70 -4.28 2.25 -17.84
CA ARG A 70 -3.14 1.33 -17.63
C ARG A 70 -3.48 -0.07 -18.10
N PHE A 71 -4.65 -0.59 -17.72
CA PHE A 71 -5.13 -1.90 -18.17
C PHE A 71 -5.31 -1.96 -19.70
N LEU A 72 -5.93 -0.94 -20.30
CA LEU A 72 -6.14 -0.87 -21.75
C LEU A 72 -4.83 -0.76 -22.54
N VAL A 73 -3.85 0.00 -22.04
CA VAL A 73 -2.50 0.09 -22.63
C VAL A 73 -1.81 -1.28 -22.55
N SER A 74 -1.87 -1.97 -21.41
CA SER A 74 -1.33 -3.34 -21.30
C SER A 74 -2.01 -4.32 -22.27
N LEU A 75 -3.33 -4.21 -22.48
CA LEU A 75 -4.05 -4.99 -23.48
C LEU A 75 -3.56 -4.68 -24.90
N ALA A 76 -3.38 -3.40 -25.24
CA ALA A 76 -2.91 -2.97 -26.54
C ALA A 76 -1.47 -3.48 -26.81
N VAL A 77 -0.58 -3.37 -25.82
CA VAL A 77 0.78 -3.89 -25.92
C VAL A 77 0.77 -5.41 -26.10
N ALA A 78 -0.01 -6.14 -25.30
CA ALA A 78 -0.16 -7.59 -25.47
C ALA A 78 -0.70 -7.96 -26.86
N ALA A 79 -1.62 -7.18 -27.41
CA ALA A 79 -2.13 -7.38 -28.77
C ALA A 79 -1.05 -7.17 -29.84
N ILE A 80 -0.19 -6.15 -29.69
CA ILE A 80 0.97 -5.93 -30.58
C ILE A 80 1.91 -7.14 -30.52
N PHE A 81 2.21 -7.64 -29.33
CA PHE A 81 3.07 -8.81 -29.17
C PHE A 81 2.49 -10.09 -29.77
N LEU A 82 1.22 -10.38 -29.49
CA LEU A 82 0.56 -11.64 -29.86
C LEU A 82 -0.01 -11.59 -31.28
N ALA A 83 -0.95 -10.69 -31.54
CA ALA A 83 -1.63 -10.58 -32.83
C ALA A 83 -0.72 -9.99 -33.92
N GLY A 84 0.16 -9.05 -33.57
CA GLY A 84 1.21 -8.54 -34.48
C GLY A 84 2.33 -9.54 -34.76
N GLY A 85 2.37 -10.67 -34.04
CA GLY A 85 3.35 -11.74 -34.22
C GLY A 85 4.77 -11.40 -33.75
N LEU A 86 4.96 -10.28 -33.04
CA LEU A 86 6.26 -9.84 -32.53
C LEU A 86 6.84 -10.86 -31.54
N ALA A 87 6.02 -11.41 -30.63
CA ALA A 87 6.45 -12.42 -29.67
C ALA A 87 6.97 -13.69 -30.38
N ARG A 88 6.23 -14.17 -31.40
CA ARG A 88 6.65 -15.32 -32.21
C ARG A 88 7.97 -15.05 -32.92
N ARG A 89 8.08 -13.92 -33.63
CA ARG A 89 9.31 -13.53 -34.36
C ARG A 89 10.51 -13.40 -33.42
N LEU A 90 10.31 -12.82 -32.24
CA LEU A 90 11.36 -12.66 -31.24
C LEU A 90 11.83 -14.02 -30.71
N ARG A 91 10.89 -14.91 -30.32
CA ARG A 91 11.21 -16.28 -29.93
C ARG A 91 12.02 -17.01 -31.00
N ASP A 92 11.58 -16.95 -32.25
CA ASP A 92 12.21 -17.66 -33.36
C ASP A 92 13.64 -17.15 -33.62
N ARG A 93 13.86 -15.83 -33.53
CA ARG A 93 15.21 -15.23 -33.61
C ARG A 93 16.13 -15.66 -32.47
N LEU A 94 15.58 -15.87 -31.28
CA LEU A 94 16.34 -16.25 -30.08
C LEU A 94 16.49 -17.76 -29.91
N ALA A 95 15.90 -18.58 -30.80
CA ALA A 95 15.89 -20.04 -30.66
C ALA A 95 17.29 -20.66 -30.57
N GLY A 96 18.28 -20.07 -31.25
CA GLY A 96 19.69 -20.51 -31.21
C GLY A 96 20.38 -20.39 -29.84
N LEU A 97 19.80 -19.63 -28.89
CA LEU A 97 20.38 -19.43 -27.55
C LEU A 97 20.04 -20.55 -26.56
N GLY A 98 19.27 -21.57 -26.98
CA GLY A 98 18.89 -22.70 -26.16
C GLY A 98 18.20 -22.27 -24.85
N ARG A 99 18.74 -22.69 -23.69
CA ARG A 99 18.16 -22.35 -22.38
C ARG A 99 18.19 -20.85 -22.07
N PHE A 100 19.10 -20.09 -22.68
CA PHE A 100 19.23 -18.64 -22.46
C PHE A 100 18.26 -17.82 -23.31
N ALA A 101 17.53 -18.44 -24.24
CA ALA A 101 16.51 -17.76 -25.02
C ALA A 101 15.41 -17.13 -24.13
N THR A 102 15.07 -17.75 -23.00
CA THR A 102 14.00 -17.28 -22.10
C THR A 102 14.35 -15.98 -21.36
N PRO A 103 15.47 -15.89 -20.63
CA PRO A 103 15.85 -14.63 -19.98
C PRO A 103 16.12 -13.52 -20.99
N VAL A 104 16.75 -13.81 -22.14
CA VAL A 104 16.98 -12.80 -23.19
C VAL A 104 15.65 -12.33 -23.80
N PHE A 105 14.71 -13.24 -24.03
CA PHE A 105 13.35 -12.87 -24.46
C PHE A 105 12.68 -11.97 -23.43
N PHE A 106 12.78 -12.27 -22.14
CA PHE A 106 12.16 -11.46 -21.09
C PHE A 106 12.73 -10.03 -21.06
N ILE A 107 14.05 -9.87 -21.17
CA ILE A 107 14.69 -8.54 -21.24
C ILE A 107 14.17 -7.78 -22.46
N ALA A 108 14.19 -8.41 -23.65
CA ALA A 108 13.70 -7.78 -24.87
C ALA A 108 12.20 -7.43 -24.78
N TYR A 109 11.38 -8.32 -24.23
CA TYR A 109 9.97 -8.08 -23.96
C TYR A 109 9.77 -6.86 -23.05
N THR A 110 10.49 -6.79 -21.94
CA THR A 110 10.38 -5.71 -20.94
C THR A 110 10.82 -4.37 -21.50
N VAL A 111 11.91 -4.34 -22.29
CA VAL A 111 12.37 -3.11 -22.97
C VAL A 111 11.36 -2.63 -24.01
N ILE A 112 10.83 -3.53 -24.83
CA ILE A 112 9.83 -3.17 -25.84
C ILE A 112 8.52 -2.72 -25.18
N ASP A 113 8.05 -3.44 -24.15
CA ASP A 113 6.86 -3.08 -23.37
C ASP A 113 7.01 -1.69 -22.74
N TYR A 114 8.17 -1.39 -22.15
CA TYR A 114 8.50 -0.07 -21.62
C TYR A 114 8.39 1.00 -22.69
N VAL A 115 9.01 0.81 -23.87
CA VAL A 115 8.96 1.77 -24.98
C VAL A 115 7.52 2.00 -25.45
N LEU A 116 6.73 0.94 -25.61
CA LEU A 116 5.34 1.05 -26.07
C LEU A 116 4.43 1.72 -25.03
N SER A 117 4.71 1.52 -23.74
CA SER A 117 3.95 2.08 -22.63
C SER A 117 4.43 3.47 -22.20
N LEU A 118 5.62 3.91 -22.65
CA LEU A 118 6.27 5.15 -22.24
C LEU A 118 5.38 6.39 -22.38
N PRO A 119 4.59 6.59 -23.46
CA PRO A 119 3.73 7.76 -23.57
C PRO A 119 2.69 7.84 -22.44
N TYR A 120 2.10 6.70 -22.08
CA TYR A 120 1.15 6.60 -20.97
C TYR A 120 1.85 6.83 -19.62
N VAL A 121 3.00 6.19 -19.40
CA VAL A 121 3.78 6.32 -18.16
C VAL A 121 4.27 7.76 -17.95
N ALA A 122 4.80 8.40 -18.99
CA ALA A 122 5.22 9.80 -18.94
C ALA A 122 4.05 10.76 -18.67
N TYR A 123 2.86 10.48 -19.23
CA TYR A 123 1.67 11.26 -18.92
C TYR A 123 1.24 11.07 -17.45
N ALA A 124 1.05 9.82 -17.02
CA ALA A 124 0.47 9.50 -15.72
C ALA A 124 1.41 9.83 -14.56
N ASP A 125 2.69 9.44 -14.66
CA ASP A 125 3.61 9.42 -13.53
C ASP A 125 4.54 10.65 -13.49
N TRP A 126 4.66 11.41 -14.58
CA TRP A 126 5.44 12.65 -14.62
C TRP A 126 4.60 13.88 -14.91
N TYR A 127 3.97 13.94 -16.08
CA TYR A 127 3.28 15.16 -16.54
C TYR A 127 2.12 15.52 -15.62
N ARG A 128 1.23 14.56 -15.35
CA ARG A 128 0.08 14.76 -14.49
C ARG A 128 0.48 15.03 -13.05
N GLU A 129 1.41 14.27 -12.47
CA GLU A 129 1.90 14.54 -11.11
C GLU A 129 2.46 15.98 -11.00
N ARG A 130 3.16 16.46 -12.04
CA ARG A 130 3.64 17.85 -12.12
C ARG A 130 2.51 18.87 -12.23
N GLN A 131 1.47 18.59 -13.02
CA GLN A 131 0.29 19.47 -13.13
C GLN A 131 -0.40 19.70 -11.77
N TYR A 132 -0.35 18.71 -10.88
CA TYR A 132 -0.93 18.82 -9.54
C TYR A 132 0.04 19.36 -8.48
N GLY A 133 1.31 19.60 -8.83
CA GLY A 133 2.35 20.10 -7.91
C GLY A 133 2.96 19.01 -7.02
N LEU A 134 2.83 17.74 -7.41
CA LEU A 134 3.29 16.59 -6.64
C LEU A 134 4.64 16.06 -7.13
N MET A 135 5.15 16.56 -8.26
CA MET A 135 6.40 16.13 -8.88
C MET A 135 7.44 17.24 -8.85
N ASN A 136 8.60 16.96 -8.25
CA ASN A 136 9.72 17.90 -8.17
C ASN A 136 10.82 17.62 -9.21
N GLN A 137 10.86 16.40 -9.76
CA GLN A 137 11.86 16.02 -10.75
C GLN A 137 11.67 16.73 -12.10
N THR A 138 12.78 17.08 -12.72
CA THR A 138 12.79 17.34 -14.16
C THR A 138 12.45 16.06 -14.93
N PHE A 139 12.09 16.18 -16.21
CA PHE A 139 11.86 15.00 -17.03
C PHE A 139 13.11 14.11 -17.11
N GLY A 140 14.30 14.71 -17.16
CA GLY A 140 15.56 13.97 -17.23
C GLY A 140 15.85 13.17 -15.96
N ASP A 141 15.65 13.77 -14.79
CA ASP A 141 15.85 13.07 -13.50
C ASP A 141 14.86 11.91 -13.34
N TRP A 142 13.58 12.16 -13.63
CA TRP A 142 12.54 11.13 -13.59
C TRP A 142 12.86 9.99 -14.56
N PHE A 143 13.23 10.32 -15.81
CA PHE A 143 13.56 9.30 -16.80
C PHE A 143 14.83 8.52 -16.41
N GLY A 144 15.81 9.17 -15.77
CA GLY A 144 16.97 8.50 -15.18
C GLY A 144 16.57 7.45 -14.14
N ASP A 145 15.69 7.82 -13.20
CA ASP A 145 15.13 6.88 -12.23
C ASP A 145 14.35 5.75 -12.94
N GLN A 146 13.61 6.03 -14.01
CA GLN A 146 12.95 4.99 -14.83
C GLN A 146 13.94 4.03 -15.49
N MET A 147 15.10 4.50 -15.96
CA MET A 147 16.13 3.64 -16.56
C MET A 147 16.77 2.71 -15.51
N ILE A 148 16.99 3.21 -14.30
CA ILE A 148 17.45 2.39 -13.18
C ILE A 148 16.42 1.30 -12.87
N GLN A 149 15.14 1.68 -12.77
CA GLN A 149 14.06 0.74 -12.51
C GLN A 149 13.91 -0.30 -13.63
N LEU A 150 14.03 0.11 -14.90
CA LEU A 150 13.99 -0.77 -16.06
C LEU A 150 15.15 -1.78 -16.05
N ALA A 151 16.35 -1.35 -15.70
CA ALA A 151 17.52 -2.22 -15.59
C ALA A 151 17.32 -3.27 -14.48
N ILE A 152 16.88 -2.84 -13.29
CA ILE A 152 16.63 -3.74 -12.15
C ILE A 152 15.54 -4.76 -12.50
N SER A 153 14.40 -4.29 -13.02
CA SER A 153 13.27 -5.16 -13.36
C SER A 153 13.62 -6.14 -14.47
N SER A 154 14.40 -5.72 -15.48
CA SER A 154 14.88 -6.58 -16.55
C SER A 154 15.80 -7.67 -16.04
N LEU A 155 16.77 -7.35 -15.18
CA LEU A 155 17.77 -8.30 -14.68
C LEU A 155 17.17 -9.30 -13.70
N ILE A 156 16.45 -8.82 -12.67
CA ILE A 156 15.81 -9.67 -11.67
C ILE A 156 14.68 -10.47 -12.33
N GLY A 157 13.84 -9.81 -13.13
CA GLY A 157 12.74 -10.46 -13.81
C GLY A 157 13.20 -11.54 -14.80
N ALA A 158 14.31 -11.33 -15.51
CA ALA A 158 14.86 -12.35 -16.40
C ALA A 158 15.26 -13.62 -15.64
N LEU A 159 15.90 -13.48 -14.48
CA LEU A 159 16.25 -14.61 -13.63
C LEU A 159 14.99 -15.33 -13.11
N VAL A 160 14.03 -14.59 -12.58
CA VAL A 160 12.78 -15.13 -12.04
C VAL A 160 11.98 -15.87 -13.12
N VAL A 161 11.76 -15.24 -14.27
CA VAL A 161 11.02 -15.83 -15.39
C VAL A 161 11.75 -17.03 -15.98
N TRP A 162 13.09 -17.01 -16.01
CA TRP A 162 13.86 -18.17 -16.45
C TRP A 162 13.60 -19.39 -15.57
N VAL A 163 13.60 -19.22 -14.24
CA VAL A 163 13.29 -20.30 -13.29
C VAL A 163 11.82 -20.72 -13.38
N LEU A 164 10.88 -19.77 -13.48
CA LEU A 164 9.45 -20.08 -13.64
C LEU A 164 9.18 -20.92 -14.90
N TYR A 165 9.78 -20.57 -16.04
CA TYR A 165 9.63 -21.37 -17.25
C TYR A 165 10.31 -22.74 -17.14
N ALA A 166 11.39 -22.87 -16.37
CA ALA A 166 11.97 -24.18 -16.07
C ALA A 166 11.01 -25.04 -15.23
N ILE A 167 10.34 -24.45 -14.23
CA ILE A 167 9.28 -25.09 -13.43
C ILE A 167 8.13 -25.55 -14.32
N VAL A 168 7.59 -24.66 -15.17
CA VAL A 168 6.49 -24.97 -16.10
C VAL A 168 6.85 -26.11 -17.03
N ARG A 169 8.05 -26.08 -17.63
CA ARG A 169 8.49 -27.11 -18.58
C ARG A 169 8.77 -28.47 -17.92
N ARG A 170 9.21 -28.49 -16.66
CA ARG A 170 9.59 -29.73 -15.96
C ARG A 170 8.45 -30.38 -15.19
N LEU A 171 7.57 -29.60 -14.56
CA LEU A 171 6.60 -30.09 -13.58
C LEU A 171 5.18 -30.22 -14.13
N GLY A 172 4.94 -29.85 -15.39
CA GLY A 172 3.68 -30.13 -16.10
C GLY A 172 2.46 -29.68 -15.30
N ARG A 173 1.54 -30.59 -14.96
CA ARG A 173 0.24 -30.28 -14.31
C ARG A 173 0.34 -29.67 -12.90
N SER A 174 1.44 -29.85 -12.19
CA SER A 174 1.62 -29.31 -10.83
C SER A 174 2.43 -28.01 -10.79
N TRP A 175 2.77 -27.44 -11.95
CA TRP A 175 3.64 -26.27 -12.05
C TRP A 175 3.20 -25.09 -11.19
N TRP A 176 1.89 -24.84 -11.08
CA TRP A 176 1.33 -23.67 -10.39
C TRP A 176 1.62 -23.69 -8.88
N VAL A 177 1.64 -24.86 -8.24
CA VAL A 177 2.01 -25.00 -6.81
C VAL A 177 3.48 -24.65 -6.61
N TRP A 178 4.35 -25.21 -7.44
CA TRP A 178 5.80 -25.01 -7.33
C TRP A 178 6.24 -23.61 -7.75
N ALA A 179 5.58 -23.03 -8.77
CA ALA A 179 5.74 -21.63 -9.14
C ALA A 179 5.30 -20.69 -8.01
N SER A 180 4.22 -21.03 -7.30
CA SER A 180 3.79 -20.28 -6.11
C SER A 180 4.82 -20.36 -4.99
N ALA A 181 5.30 -21.57 -4.65
CA ALA A 181 6.33 -21.75 -3.62
C ALA A 181 7.61 -20.98 -3.96
N PHE A 182 8.06 -21.06 -5.22
CA PHE A 182 9.19 -20.26 -5.70
C PHE A 182 8.90 -18.76 -5.62
N GLY A 183 7.70 -18.32 -6.01
CA GLY A 183 7.25 -16.93 -5.91
C GLY A 183 7.31 -16.40 -4.48
N VAL A 184 6.88 -17.18 -3.48
CA VAL A 184 6.98 -16.83 -2.05
C VAL A 184 8.44 -16.58 -1.67
N VAL A 185 9.35 -17.48 -2.06
CA VAL A 185 10.79 -17.33 -1.77
C VAL A 185 11.34 -16.05 -2.40
N VAL A 186 10.97 -15.76 -3.66
CA VAL A 186 11.37 -14.54 -4.35
C VAL A 186 10.81 -13.30 -3.65
N LEU A 187 9.53 -13.31 -3.24
CA LEU A 187 8.92 -12.19 -2.53
C LEU A 187 9.62 -11.91 -1.19
N VAL A 188 9.89 -12.95 -0.40
CA VAL A 188 10.65 -12.82 0.87
C VAL A 188 12.03 -12.25 0.62
N LEU A 189 12.74 -12.75 -0.41
CA LEU A 189 14.05 -12.22 -0.78
C LEU A 189 13.96 -10.73 -1.14
N MET A 190 12.96 -10.32 -1.93
CA MET A 190 12.77 -8.93 -2.31
C MET A 190 12.43 -8.03 -1.12
N ILE A 191 11.64 -8.49 -0.16
CA ILE A 191 11.35 -7.76 1.09
C ILE A 191 12.65 -7.46 1.86
N VAL A 192 13.59 -8.41 1.91
CA VAL A 192 14.89 -8.23 2.59
C VAL A 192 15.85 -7.36 1.77
N VAL A 193 15.94 -7.59 0.46
CA VAL A 193 16.92 -6.94 -0.42
C VAL A 193 16.56 -5.49 -0.73
N THR A 194 15.27 -5.18 -0.87
CA THR A 194 14.82 -3.89 -1.42
C THR A 194 15.25 -2.69 -0.56
N PRO A 195 15.01 -2.65 0.77
CA PRO A 195 15.40 -1.49 1.59
C PRO A 195 16.92 -1.26 1.66
N VAL A 196 17.71 -2.33 1.50
CA VAL A 196 19.17 -2.31 1.69
C VAL A 196 19.92 -2.02 0.39
N PHE A 197 19.47 -2.56 -0.74
CA PHE A 197 20.21 -2.53 -2.00
C PHE A 197 19.48 -1.79 -3.13
N VAL A 198 18.15 -1.74 -3.11
CA VAL A 198 17.36 -1.13 -4.19
C VAL A 198 17.00 0.31 -3.85
N ALA A 199 16.42 0.55 -2.67
CA ALA A 199 16.02 1.89 -2.25
C ALA A 199 17.18 2.92 -2.26
N PRO A 200 18.42 2.56 -1.85
CA PRO A 200 19.55 3.49 -1.92
C PRO A 200 20.01 3.88 -3.33
N LEU A 201 19.51 3.21 -4.38
CA LEU A 201 19.77 3.62 -5.77
C LEU A 201 18.96 4.86 -6.16
N PHE A 202 17.87 5.16 -5.43
CA PHE A 202 16.95 6.25 -5.72
C PHE A 202 17.08 7.42 -4.74
N ASN A 203 17.34 7.12 -3.45
CA ASN A 203 17.44 8.14 -2.41
C ASN A 203 18.63 7.88 -1.50
N LYS A 204 19.16 8.96 -0.94
CA LYS A 204 20.23 8.90 0.04
C LYS A 204 19.61 8.76 1.43
N TYR A 205 19.98 7.69 2.13
CA TYR A 205 19.58 7.45 3.51
C TYR A 205 20.72 7.85 4.43
N GLU A 206 20.44 8.72 5.39
CA GLU A 206 21.41 9.19 6.38
C GLU A 206 20.87 9.00 7.80
N PRO A 207 21.72 8.66 8.78
CA PRO A 207 21.31 8.68 10.18
C PRO A 207 20.81 10.07 10.58
N MET A 208 19.65 10.10 11.22
CA MET A 208 19.06 11.33 11.73
C MET A 208 19.93 11.88 12.85
N LYS A 209 20.15 13.21 12.84
CA LYS A 209 20.91 13.89 13.89
C LYS A 209 20.21 13.75 15.25
N PRO A 210 20.97 13.74 16.37
CA PRO A 210 20.38 13.79 17.70
C PRO A 210 19.42 14.99 17.85
N GLY A 211 18.28 14.76 18.50
CA GLY A 211 17.25 15.78 18.67
C GLY A 211 15.92 15.19 19.15
N PRO A 212 14.93 16.06 19.43
CA PRO A 212 13.67 15.67 20.08
C PRO A 212 12.85 14.68 19.25
N VAL A 213 12.87 14.79 17.92
CA VAL A 213 12.20 13.83 17.02
C VAL A 213 12.82 12.45 17.17
N ARG A 214 14.14 12.33 16.98
CA ARG A 214 14.86 11.06 17.09
C ARG A 214 14.63 10.39 18.45
N GLU A 215 14.72 11.15 19.54
CA GLU A 215 14.52 10.64 20.89
C GLU A 215 13.08 10.14 21.14
N ALA A 216 12.08 10.91 20.70
CA ALA A 216 10.68 10.51 20.81
C ALA A 216 10.40 9.20 20.05
N LEU A 217 10.90 9.06 18.82
CA LEU A 217 10.69 7.87 18.01
C LEU A 217 11.39 6.63 18.59
N LEU A 218 12.63 6.77 19.05
CA LEU A 218 13.32 5.66 19.73
C LEU A 218 12.64 5.30 21.06
N SER A 219 12.02 6.27 21.74
CA SER A 219 11.22 5.99 22.95
C SER A 219 9.97 5.18 22.63
N MET A 220 9.21 5.58 21.59
CA MET A 220 8.03 4.84 21.12
C MET A 220 8.37 3.43 20.64
N ALA A 221 9.51 3.28 19.96
CA ALA A 221 10.01 1.98 19.53
C ALA A 221 10.30 1.08 20.74
N ARG A 222 11.02 1.59 21.75
CA ARG A 222 11.33 0.84 22.97
C ARG A 222 10.08 0.45 23.77
N SER A 223 9.06 1.30 23.84
CA SER A 223 7.84 0.99 24.59
C SER A 223 7.00 -0.13 23.97
N ASN A 224 7.26 -0.49 22.70
CA ASN A 224 6.60 -1.58 21.99
C ASN A 224 7.57 -2.64 21.48
N GLU A 225 8.77 -2.72 22.09
CA GLU A 225 9.78 -3.74 21.80
C GLU A 225 10.21 -3.79 20.31
N VAL A 226 10.06 -2.69 19.58
CA VAL A 226 10.58 -2.56 18.22
C VAL A 226 12.10 -2.41 18.30
N PRO A 227 12.90 -3.35 17.76
CA PRO A 227 14.36 -3.40 17.96
C PRO A 227 15.10 -2.41 17.04
N ALA A 228 14.62 -1.18 16.94
CA ALA A 228 15.26 -0.10 16.20
C ALA A 228 16.27 0.62 17.10
N THR A 229 17.53 0.66 16.67
CA THR A 229 18.62 1.36 17.38
C THR A 229 18.91 2.74 16.81
N ASP A 230 18.43 3.02 15.60
CA ASP A 230 18.64 4.29 14.93
C ASP A 230 17.44 4.71 14.07
N VAL A 231 17.42 5.99 13.74
CA VAL A 231 16.41 6.63 12.90
C VAL A 231 17.11 7.21 11.68
N TYR A 232 16.56 6.99 10.49
CA TYR A 232 17.11 7.47 9.23
C TYR A 232 16.21 8.52 8.61
N GLU A 233 16.82 9.50 7.96
CA GLU A 233 16.18 10.45 7.07
C GLU A 233 16.59 10.13 5.63
N PHE A 234 15.66 10.27 4.68
CA PHE A 234 15.98 10.18 3.27
C PHE A 234 15.34 11.30 2.44
N ASN A 235 16.06 11.72 1.39
CA ASN A 235 15.73 12.87 0.59
C ASN A 235 14.67 12.57 -0.49
N ALA A 236 13.43 12.34 -0.07
CA ALA A 236 12.31 12.14 -1.00
C ALA A 236 11.85 13.43 -1.68
N SER A 237 12.17 14.60 -1.11
CA SER A 237 11.87 15.90 -1.73
C SER A 237 12.48 16.07 -3.12
N ARG A 238 13.56 15.37 -3.45
CA ARG A 238 14.13 15.35 -4.82
C ARG A 238 13.13 14.82 -5.85
N GLN A 239 12.18 13.98 -5.42
CA GLN A 239 11.16 13.33 -6.23
C GLN A 239 9.79 14.01 -6.09
N SER A 240 9.32 14.20 -4.86
CA SER A 240 7.94 14.60 -4.60
C SER A 240 7.78 15.39 -3.31
N ASN A 241 6.72 16.18 -3.20
CA ASN A 241 6.32 16.89 -1.98
C ASN A 241 5.47 16.03 -1.02
N LYS A 242 5.18 14.78 -1.37
CA LYS A 242 4.39 13.85 -0.56
C LYS A 242 5.14 13.51 0.75
N ILE A 243 4.39 13.38 1.84
CA ILE A 243 4.93 12.94 3.13
C ILE A 243 4.90 11.41 3.21
N SER A 244 5.93 10.80 3.79
CA SER A 244 6.02 9.35 3.98
C SER A 244 6.98 8.99 5.12
N ALA A 245 6.78 7.82 5.68
CA ALA A 245 7.71 7.16 6.59
C ALA A 245 7.53 5.65 6.45
N ASN A 246 8.44 4.87 7.05
CA ASN A 246 8.24 3.44 7.22
C ASN A 246 9.03 2.91 8.41
N VAL A 247 8.58 1.78 8.93
CA VAL A 247 9.36 0.88 9.76
C VAL A 247 9.56 -0.42 8.99
N SER A 248 10.80 -0.79 8.74
CA SER A 248 11.13 -1.96 7.92
C SER A 248 12.32 -2.74 8.49
N GLY A 249 12.53 -3.95 7.99
CA GLY A 249 13.66 -4.80 8.36
C GLY A 249 13.22 -6.15 8.92
N LEU A 250 14.04 -7.16 8.66
CA LEU A 250 13.88 -8.54 9.13
C LEU A 250 15.21 -9.02 9.71
N PHE A 251 15.18 -10.03 10.60
CA PHE A 251 16.39 -10.65 11.13
C PHE A 251 17.38 -9.66 11.77
N GLY A 252 16.88 -8.73 12.61
CA GLY A 252 17.73 -7.76 13.32
C GLY A 252 18.15 -6.53 12.52
N THR A 253 17.61 -6.33 11.32
CA THR A 253 17.92 -5.17 10.46
C THR A 253 16.87 -4.05 10.55
N THR A 254 16.16 -3.95 11.69
CA THR A 254 15.03 -3.02 11.83
C THR A 254 15.49 -1.57 11.73
N ARG A 255 14.79 -0.78 10.91
CA ARG A 255 15.09 0.63 10.63
C ARG A 255 13.80 1.44 10.66
N ILE A 256 13.87 2.59 11.32
CA ILE A 256 12.88 3.65 11.24
C ILE A 256 13.37 4.64 10.19
N SER A 257 12.59 4.90 9.14
CA SER A 257 12.97 5.83 8.07
C SER A 257 11.88 6.87 7.83
N LEU A 258 12.25 8.14 7.73
CA LEU A 258 11.34 9.25 7.48
C LEU A 258 11.80 10.07 6.27
N THR A 259 10.85 10.61 5.50
CA THR A 259 11.20 11.56 4.45
C THR A 259 11.56 12.92 5.03
N ASP A 260 12.48 13.61 4.38
CA ASP A 260 12.75 15.04 4.61
C ASP A 260 11.48 15.91 4.50
N THR A 261 10.58 15.58 3.56
CA THR A 261 9.28 16.25 3.42
C THR A 261 8.38 16.09 4.64
N LEU A 262 8.39 14.92 5.31
CA LEU A 262 7.62 14.73 6.54
C LEU A 262 8.18 15.61 7.65
N LEU A 263 9.51 15.66 7.80
CA LEU A 263 10.19 16.45 8.82
C LEU A 263 10.00 17.97 8.63
N GLN A 264 9.97 18.44 7.38
CA GLN A 264 9.77 19.86 7.06
C GLN A 264 8.33 20.30 7.22
N ARG A 265 7.36 19.40 6.97
CA ARG A 265 5.95 19.75 6.89
C ARG A 265 5.16 19.38 8.15
N CYS A 266 5.71 18.57 9.05
CA CYS A 266 4.98 18.05 10.19
C CYS A 266 5.55 18.49 11.55
N THR A 267 4.65 18.73 12.49
CA THR A 267 5.01 18.97 13.90
C THR A 267 5.42 17.67 14.58
N LEU A 268 6.00 17.73 15.78
CA LEU A 268 6.38 16.53 16.53
C LEU A 268 5.17 15.62 16.82
N ALA A 269 4.01 16.18 17.18
CA ALA A 269 2.79 15.42 17.45
C ALA A 269 2.33 14.64 16.20
N GLU A 270 2.38 15.29 15.04
CA GLU A 270 2.03 14.68 13.75
C GLU A 270 3.04 13.59 13.33
N ILE A 271 4.34 13.84 13.55
CA ILE A 271 5.39 12.83 13.29
C ILE A 271 5.19 11.62 14.21
N LYS A 272 4.89 11.83 15.49
CA LYS A 272 4.54 10.73 16.43
C LYS A 272 3.30 9.98 15.95
N ALA A 273 2.27 10.67 15.46
CA ALA A 273 1.06 10.02 14.94
C ALA A 273 1.37 9.12 13.73
N VAL A 274 2.10 9.63 12.73
CA VAL A 274 2.55 8.86 11.57
C VAL A 274 3.39 7.67 12.00
N MET A 275 4.41 7.91 12.84
CA MET A 275 5.31 6.84 13.25
C MET A 275 4.65 5.80 14.16
N GLY A 276 3.66 6.18 14.96
CA GLY A 276 2.84 5.24 15.70
C GLY A 276 2.10 4.29 14.77
N HIS A 277 1.52 4.81 13.68
CA HIS A 277 0.88 4.01 12.64
C HIS A 277 1.90 3.08 11.92
N GLU A 278 3.05 3.60 11.51
CA GLU A 278 4.10 2.78 10.86
C GLU A 278 4.64 1.67 11.78
N MET A 279 4.81 1.96 13.08
CA MET A 279 5.17 0.95 14.08
C MET A 279 4.06 -0.08 14.27
N GLY A 280 2.79 0.30 14.09
CA GLY A 280 1.66 -0.62 14.09
C GLY A 280 1.78 -1.69 13.01
N HIS A 281 2.14 -1.31 11.78
CA HIS A 281 2.41 -2.30 10.72
C HIS A 281 3.50 -3.29 11.09
N TYR A 282 4.56 -2.82 11.75
CA TYR A 282 5.65 -3.67 12.19
C TYR A 282 5.21 -4.63 13.30
N VAL A 283 4.62 -4.10 14.38
CA VAL A 283 4.24 -4.87 15.58
C VAL A 283 3.14 -5.89 15.26
N LEU A 284 2.17 -5.51 14.43
CA LEU A 284 1.07 -6.39 14.02
C LEU A 284 1.46 -7.36 12.89
N ASN A 285 2.74 -7.42 12.51
CA ASN A 285 3.26 -8.34 11.49
C ASN A 285 2.56 -8.21 10.13
N HIS A 286 2.09 -7.01 9.79
CA HIS A 286 1.33 -6.74 8.56
C HIS A 286 2.07 -7.17 7.29
N VAL A 287 3.40 -7.07 7.27
CA VAL A 287 4.23 -7.56 6.15
C VAL A 287 4.05 -9.07 5.90
N PHE A 288 3.95 -9.88 6.95
CA PHE A 288 3.78 -11.34 6.83
C PHE A 288 2.33 -11.72 6.51
N VAL A 289 1.38 -10.99 7.09
CA VAL A 289 -0.05 -11.16 6.78
C VAL A 289 -0.31 -10.84 5.31
N LEU A 290 0.24 -9.72 4.82
CA LEU A 290 0.15 -9.33 3.42
C LEU A 290 0.86 -10.33 2.51
N LEU A 291 2.04 -10.80 2.89
CA LEU A 291 2.77 -11.85 2.16
C LEU A 291 1.91 -13.11 2.02
N LEU A 292 1.25 -13.58 3.09
CA LEU A 292 0.38 -14.75 3.04
C LEU A 292 -0.79 -14.54 2.06
N TYR A 293 -1.53 -13.43 2.20
CA TYR A 293 -2.67 -13.15 1.32
C TYR A 293 -2.24 -13.00 -0.13
N LEU A 294 -1.17 -12.24 -0.41
CA LEU A 294 -0.65 -12.06 -1.75
C LEU A 294 -0.18 -13.39 -2.36
N SER A 295 0.44 -14.26 -1.56
CA SER A 295 0.89 -15.58 -2.00
C SER A 295 -0.28 -16.47 -2.39
N LEU A 296 -1.38 -16.44 -1.62
CA LEU A 296 -2.62 -17.14 -1.97
C LEU A 296 -3.24 -16.58 -3.25
N LEU A 297 -3.33 -15.25 -3.38
CA LEU A 297 -3.86 -14.60 -4.57
C LEU A 297 -3.04 -14.94 -5.83
N VAL A 298 -1.71 -14.92 -5.74
CA VAL A 298 -0.81 -15.32 -6.84
C VAL A 298 -0.96 -16.80 -7.16
N CYS A 299 -1.10 -17.67 -6.17
CA CYS A 299 -1.34 -19.10 -6.37
C CYS A 299 -2.64 -19.35 -7.15
N PHE A 300 -3.73 -18.71 -6.77
CA PHE A 300 -4.99 -18.75 -7.52
C PHE A 300 -4.87 -18.09 -8.90
N GLY A 301 -4.01 -17.06 -9.05
CA GLY A 301 -3.67 -16.47 -10.34
C GLY A 301 -2.94 -17.43 -11.28
N TYR A 302 -1.95 -18.19 -10.79
CA TYR A 302 -1.30 -19.24 -11.57
C TYR A 302 -2.28 -20.35 -11.96
N LEU A 303 -3.18 -20.73 -11.04
CA LEU A 303 -4.25 -21.66 -11.33
C LEU A 303 -5.21 -21.11 -12.41
N PHE A 304 -5.57 -19.83 -12.34
CA PHE A 304 -6.37 -19.17 -13.37
C PHE A 304 -5.67 -19.21 -14.74
N VAL A 305 -4.38 -18.88 -14.79
CA VAL A 305 -3.57 -18.95 -16.02
C VAL A 305 -3.55 -20.38 -16.58
N ASP A 306 -3.32 -21.38 -15.73
CA ASP A 306 -3.33 -22.81 -16.12
C ASP A 306 -4.63 -23.19 -16.84
N ARG A 307 -5.78 -22.73 -16.33
CA ARG A 307 -7.12 -23.08 -16.87
C ARG A 307 -7.51 -22.30 -18.11
N VAL A 308 -7.04 -21.07 -18.25
CA VAL A 308 -7.48 -20.15 -19.32
C VAL A 308 -6.52 -20.15 -20.51
N PHE A 309 -5.21 -20.25 -20.27
CA PHE A 309 -4.19 -20.10 -21.31
C PHE A 309 -4.44 -21.02 -22.52
N GLY A 310 -4.60 -22.32 -22.28
CA GLY A 310 -4.81 -23.31 -23.35
C GLY A 310 -6.13 -23.12 -24.12
N ARG A 311 -7.14 -22.46 -23.52
CA ARG A 311 -8.39 -22.14 -24.21
C ARG A 311 -8.19 -20.99 -25.20
N LEU A 312 -7.41 -19.99 -24.82
CA LEU A 312 -7.15 -18.79 -25.63
C LEU A 312 -6.13 -19.03 -26.74
N THR A 313 -5.20 -19.98 -26.56
CA THR A 313 -4.21 -20.34 -27.60
C THR A 313 -4.69 -21.44 -28.56
N ARG A 314 -5.88 -22.00 -28.31
CA ARG A 314 -6.46 -23.05 -29.17
C ARG A 314 -6.58 -22.57 -30.61
N GLY A 315 -6.22 -23.44 -31.56
CA GLY A 315 -6.26 -23.13 -33.00
C GLY A 315 -5.03 -22.39 -33.52
N GLY A 316 -4.00 -22.17 -32.69
CA GLY A 316 -2.67 -21.74 -33.17
C GLY A 316 -2.59 -20.31 -33.69
N ARG A 317 -3.61 -19.47 -33.46
CA ARG A 317 -3.73 -18.10 -34.01
C ARG A 317 -2.52 -17.20 -33.74
N TRP A 318 -1.83 -17.40 -32.62
CA TRP A 318 -0.64 -16.62 -32.24
C TRP A 318 0.69 -17.37 -32.41
N GLY A 319 0.65 -18.59 -32.95
CA GLY A 319 1.84 -19.44 -33.09
C GLY A 319 2.52 -19.80 -31.76
N VAL A 320 1.76 -19.75 -30.65
CA VAL A 320 2.19 -20.15 -29.31
C VAL A 320 1.84 -21.62 -29.12
N THR A 321 2.83 -22.45 -28.81
CA THR A 321 2.66 -23.92 -28.77
C THR A 321 2.17 -24.45 -27.43
N GLY A 322 2.35 -23.70 -26.34
CA GLY A 322 1.90 -24.08 -25.01
C GLY A 322 2.41 -23.12 -23.93
N LEU A 323 2.12 -23.42 -22.66
CA LEU A 323 2.51 -22.55 -21.55
C LEU A 323 4.04 -22.48 -21.34
N GLY A 324 4.77 -23.52 -21.75
CA GLY A 324 6.24 -23.54 -21.73
C GLY A 324 6.90 -22.75 -22.86
N ASP A 325 6.12 -22.26 -23.84
CA ASP A 325 6.59 -21.44 -24.94
C ASP A 325 6.69 -19.98 -24.52
N VAL A 326 7.89 -19.41 -24.56
CA VAL A 326 8.14 -18.03 -24.11
C VAL A 326 7.42 -16.98 -24.97
N ALA A 327 7.03 -17.30 -26.21
CA ALA A 327 6.16 -16.43 -27.00
C ALA A 327 4.76 -16.25 -26.38
N GLY A 328 4.38 -17.12 -25.43
CA GLY A 328 3.17 -17.01 -24.63
C GLY A 328 3.27 -16.04 -23.45
N LEU A 329 4.46 -15.53 -23.11
CA LEU A 329 4.65 -14.62 -21.98
C LEU A 329 3.69 -13.41 -21.99
N PRO A 330 3.48 -12.69 -23.10
CA PRO A 330 2.55 -11.56 -23.12
C PRO A 330 1.11 -11.96 -22.77
N LEU A 331 0.70 -13.20 -23.12
CA LEU A 331 -0.60 -13.74 -22.72
C LEU A 331 -0.65 -14.04 -21.21
N VAL A 332 0.44 -14.57 -20.65
CA VAL A 332 0.53 -14.78 -19.19
C VAL A 332 0.44 -13.44 -18.45
N VAL A 333 1.17 -12.43 -18.91
CA VAL A 333 1.14 -11.08 -18.33
C VAL A 333 -0.28 -10.52 -18.37
N ILE A 334 -0.95 -10.51 -19.53
CA ILE A 334 -2.28 -9.91 -19.63
C ILE A 334 -3.36 -10.69 -18.87
N LEU A 335 -3.22 -12.01 -18.73
CA LEU A 335 -4.09 -12.81 -17.87
C LEU A 335 -3.93 -12.43 -16.40
N PHE A 336 -2.70 -12.24 -15.93
CA PHE A 336 -2.45 -11.73 -14.58
C PHE A 336 -2.95 -10.29 -14.39
N THR A 337 -2.74 -9.42 -15.38
CA THR A 337 -3.25 -8.04 -15.34
C THR A 337 -4.77 -8.04 -15.25
N ALA A 338 -5.48 -8.83 -16.07
CA ALA A 338 -6.94 -8.94 -16.00
C ALA A 338 -7.43 -9.54 -14.68
N TYR A 339 -6.75 -10.58 -14.18
CA TYR A 339 -7.03 -11.20 -12.89
C TYR A 339 -6.94 -10.18 -11.74
N PHE A 340 -5.84 -9.45 -11.65
CA PHE A 340 -5.66 -8.46 -10.59
C PHE A 340 -6.50 -7.20 -10.78
N PHE A 341 -6.80 -6.80 -12.02
CA PHE A 341 -7.74 -5.71 -12.30
C PHE A 341 -9.12 -6.02 -11.70
N VAL A 342 -9.65 -7.23 -11.90
CA VAL A 342 -10.92 -7.67 -11.31
C VAL A 342 -10.83 -7.81 -9.78
N LEU A 343 -9.68 -8.26 -9.26
CA LEU A 343 -9.47 -8.41 -7.81
C LEU A 343 -9.04 -7.13 -7.08
N THR A 344 -9.02 -5.98 -7.76
CA THR A 344 -8.69 -4.69 -7.13
C THR A 344 -9.44 -4.46 -5.81
N PRO A 345 -10.77 -4.65 -5.71
CA PRO A 345 -11.48 -4.42 -4.45
C PRO A 345 -11.06 -5.36 -3.32
N VAL A 346 -10.65 -6.59 -3.65
CA VAL A 346 -10.16 -7.58 -2.69
C VAL A 346 -8.81 -7.16 -2.14
N LEU A 347 -7.87 -6.80 -3.02
CA LEU A 347 -6.56 -6.27 -2.65
C LEU A 347 -6.70 -5.02 -1.78
N ASN A 348 -7.50 -4.05 -2.22
CA ASN A 348 -7.77 -2.81 -1.51
C ASN A 348 -8.39 -3.07 -0.13
N THR A 349 -9.28 -4.06 0.01
CA THR A 349 -9.87 -4.41 1.30
C THR A 349 -8.86 -5.05 2.26
N ILE A 350 -7.97 -5.92 1.76
CA ILE A 350 -6.90 -6.51 2.58
C ILE A 350 -6.00 -5.40 3.14
N ILE A 351 -5.56 -4.48 2.29
CA ILE A 351 -4.70 -3.35 2.69
C ILE A 351 -5.46 -2.44 3.67
N ARG A 352 -6.67 -2.02 3.32
CA ARG A 352 -7.49 -1.10 4.13
C ARG A 352 -7.80 -1.63 5.52
N THR A 353 -7.86 -2.95 5.69
CA THR A 353 -8.03 -3.59 7.00
C THR A 353 -6.78 -3.42 7.84
N GLN A 354 -5.59 -3.71 7.29
CA GLN A 354 -4.31 -3.49 7.97
C GLN A 354 -4.09 -2.01 8.30
N GLU A 355 -4.45 -1.10 7.40
CA GLU A 355 -4.41 0.34 7.65
C GLU A 355 -5.31 0.75 8.83
N ALA A 356 -6.49 0.15 8.95
CA ALA A 356 -7.40 0.40 10.06
C ALA A 356 -6.83 -0.10 11.41
N GLU A 357 -6.19 -1.26 11.40
CA GLU A 357 -5.53 -1.85 12.56
C GLU A 357 -4.30 -1.01 12.97
N ALA A 358 -3.52 -0.55 12.01
CA ALA A 358 -2.37 0.33 12.22
C ALA A 358 -2.77 1.72 12.74
N ASP A 359 -3.86 2.30 12.24
CA ASP A 359 -4.44 3.54 12.79
C ASP A 359 -4.81 3.38 14.27
N ALA A 360 -5.50 2.29 14.63
CA ALA A 360 -5.90 2.03 16.01
C ALA A 360 -4.69 1.82 16.93
N PHE A 361 -3.69 1.06 16.47
CA PHE A 361 -2.42 0.89 17.20
C PHE A 361 -1.69 2.22 17.36
N GLY A 362 -1.56 2.99 16.29
CA GLY A 362 -0.84 4.25 16.26
C GLY A 362 -1.46 5.32 17.16
N LEU A 363 -2.78 5.39 17.24
CA LEU A 363 -3.49 6.26 18.19
C LEU A 363 -3.17 5.90 19.64
N ASN A 364 -3.21 4.60 19.99
CA ASN A 364 -2.88 4.14 21.34
C ASN A 364 -1.42 4.42 21.72
N LEU A 365 -0.48 4.18 20.79
CA LEU A 365 0.94 4.38 21.03
C LEU A 365 1.32 5.87 21.10
N SER A 366 0.91 6.65 20.10
CA SER A 366 1.31 8.06 20.03
C SER A 366 0.58 8.94 21.05
N ARG A 367 -0.69 8.62 21.33
CA ARG A 367 -1.67 9.46 22.03
C ARG A 367 -1.84 10.84 21.40
N GLU A 368 -1.71 10.93 20.08
CA GLU A 368 -1.77 12.19 19.30
C GLU A 368 -2.98 12.22 18.34
N PRO A 369 -4.24 12.18 18.81
CA PRO A 369 -5.40 12.14 17.93
C PRO A 369 -5.54 13.37 17.03
N ASP A 370 -5.21 14.56 17.54
CA ASP A 370 -5.25 15.80 16.76
C ASP A 370 -4.12 15.85 15.72
N GLY A 371 -2.95 15.31 16.07
CA GLY A 371 -1.84 15.10 15.12
C GLY A 371 -2.24 14.15 13.99
N PHE A 372 -2.92 13.05 14.32
CA PHE A 372 -3.44 12.10 13.36
C PHE A 372 -4.44 12.73 12.39
N ALA A 373 -5.40 13.51 12.92
CA ALA A 373 -6.38 14.22 12.13
C ALA A 373 -5.73 15.24 11.19
N THR A 374 -4.74 15.99 11.69
CA THR A 374 -4.05 17.02 10.90
C THR A 374 -3.21 16.41 9.78
N VAL A 375 -2.55 15.27 10.03
CA VAL A 375 -1.86 14.51 8.98
C VAL A 375 -2.85 14.01 7.92
N ALA A 376 -4.01 13.48 8.31
CA ALA A 376 -5.03 13.06 7.36
C ALA A 376 -5.50 14.22 6.46
N LEU A 377 -5.56 15.45 6.97
CA LEU A 377 -5.80 16.65 6.16
C LEU A 377 -4.63 17.00 5.24
N LYS A 378 -3.37 16.83 5.64
CA LYS A 378 -2.21 17.04 4.75
C LYS A 378 -2.20 16.05 3.59
N LEU A 379 -2.60 14.81 3.84
CA LEU A 379 -2.80 13.80 2.80
C LEU A 379 -3.93 14.17 1.83
N ALA A 380 -4.83 15.09 2.22
CA ALA A 380 -5.90 15.57 1.36
C ALA A 380 -5.40 16.29 0.11
N GLU A 381 -4.13 16.69 0.02
CA GLU A 381 -3.57 17.25 -1.23
C GLU A 381 -3.59 16.27 -2.39
N TYR A 382 -3.60 14.97 -2.09
CA TYR A 382 -3.52 13.88 -3.08
C TYR A 382 -4.41 12.68 -2.75
N ARG A 383 -5.31 12.81 -1.76
CA ARG A 383 -6.30 11.80 -1.39
C ARG A 383 -7.65 12.46 -1.12
N LYS A 384 -8.69 12.04 -1.84
CA LYS A 384 -10.03 12.56 -1.60
C LYS A 384 -10.52 12.18 -0.20
N LEU A 385 -11.02 13.17 0.54
CA LEU A 385 -11.36 13.03 1.96
C LEU A 385 -12.66 12.26 2.21
N GLN A 386 -13.66 12.48 1.35
CA GLN A 386 -15.02 11.96 1.52
C GLN A 386 -15.50 11.26 0.23
N PRO A 387 -15.09 10.00 0.02
CA PRO A 387 -15.65 9.17 -1.04
C PRO A 387 -17.07 8.70 -0.72
N GLY A 388 -17.80 8.28 -1.77
CA GLY A 388 -18.99 7.45 -1.59
C GLY A 388 -18.62 6.02 -1.13
N ALA A 389 -19.58 5.27 -0.58
CA ALA A 389 -19.32 3.91 -0.07
C ALA A 389 -18.75 2.96 -1.14
N TRP A 390 -19.32 2.98 -2.35
CA TRP A 390 -18.82 2.16 -3.47
C TRP A 390 -17.44 2.59 -3.95
N GLU A 391 -17.20 3.90 -3.93
CA GLU A 391 -15.91 4.47 -4.31
C GLU A 391 -14.82 4.00 -3.34
N GLU A 392 -15.08 4.01 -2.03
CA GLU A 392 -14.15 3.51 -1.01
C GLU A 392 -13.93 1.99 -1.15
N ILE A 393 -14.99 1.20 -1.34
CA ILE A 393 -14.88 -0.26 -1.50
C ILE A 393 -13.98 -0.62 -2.69
N VAL A 394 -14.17 0.06 -3.83
CA VAL A 394 -13.52 -0.31 -5.09
C VAL A 394 -12.11 0.27 -5.20
N PHE A 395 -11.91 1.55 -4.88
CA PHE A 395 -10.69 2.28 -5.26
C PHE A 395 -9.77 2.64 -4.09
N TYR A 396 -10.21 2.54 -2.85
CA TYR A 396 -9.41 2.96 -1.70
C TYR A 396 -8.70 1.78 -1.05
N ASP A 397 -7.38 1.77 -1.13
CA ASP A 397 -6.50 0.89 -0.37
C ASP A 397 -6.33 1.34 1.09
N HIS A 398 -6.58 2.61 1.42
CA HIS A 398 -6.57 3.14 2.79
C HIS A 398 -7.96 3.67 3.18
N PRO A 399 -8.32 3.71 4.47
CA PRO A 399 -9.55 4.35 4.90
C PRO A 399 -9.58 5.82 4.45
N SER A 400 -10.76 6.32 4.09
CA SER A 400 -10.91 7.73 3.70
C SER A 400 -10.43 8.69 4.78
N GLY A 401 -10.00 9.89 4.38
CA GLY A 401 -9.56 10.90 5.35
C GLY A 401 -10.62 11.22 6.41
N TYR A 402 -11.89 11.26 6.01
CA TYR A 402 -13.01 11.35 6.95
C TYR A 402 -13.02 10.21 7.96
N ASN A 403 -12.95 8.95 7.50
CA ASN A 403 -12.98 7.79 8.40
C ASN A 403 -11.78 7.77 9.36
N ARG A 404 -10.59 8.20 8.92
CA ARG A 404 -9.40 8.30 9.77
C ARG A 404 -9.54 9.37 10.83
N ILE A 405 -9.98 10.57 10.45
CA ILE A 405 -10.24 11.68 11.40
C ILE A 405 -11.32 11.28 12.40
N LEU A 406 -12.42 10.68 11.94
CA LEU A 406 -13.51 10.23 12.81
C LEU A 406 -13.05 9.22 13.84
N ARG A 407 -12.20 8.25 13.45
CA ARG A 407 -11.61 7.29 14.40
C ARG A 407 -10.71 7.98 15.42
N ALA A 408 -9.88 8.92 14.99
CA ALA A 408 -9.03 9.69 15.90
C ALA A 408 -9.85 10.50 16.91
N MET A 409 -10.93 11.15 16.45
CA MET A 409 -11.81 11.94 17.32
C MET A 409 -12.63 11.06 18.29
N ARG A 410 -13.08 9.89 17.85
CA ARG A 410 -13.73 8.92 18.74
C ARG A 410 -12.76 8.42 19.82
N TRP A 411 -11.55 8.05 19.39
CA TRP A 411 -10.50 7.65 20.32
C TRP A 411 -10.22 8.74 21.36
N LYS A 412 -10.13 10.01 20.93
CA LYS A 412 -9.94 11.16 21.82
C LYS A 412 -11.05 11.27 22.86
N ALA A 413 -12.31 11.17 22.44
CA ALA A 413 -13.47 11.22 23.33
C ALA A 413 -13.46 10.12 24.40
N GLU A 414 -12.97 8.94 24.03
CA GLU A 414 -12.98 7.74 24.87
C GLU A 414 -11.75 7.63 25.79
N ASN A 415 -10.60 8.22 25.42
CA ASN A 415 -9.30 7.91 26.02
C ASN A 415 -8.53 9.09 26.61
N LEU A 416 -8.90 10.35 26.29
CA LEU A 416 -8.26 11.52 26.89
C LEU A 416 -9.17 12.14 27.96
N PRO A 417 -8.62 12.56 29.13
CA PRO A 417 -9.40 13.24 30.16
C PRO A 417 -10.04 14.51 29.60
N ALA A 418 -11.25 14.86 30.06
CA ALA A 418 -11.98 16.06 29.60
C ALA A 418 -11.19 17.38 29.76
N ALA A 419 -10.16 17.42 30.62
CA ALA A 419 -9.27 18.57 30.81
C ALA A 419 -8.17 18.73 29.74
N GLU A 420 -7.87 17.67 28.98
CA GLU A 420 -6.88 17.68 27.88
C GLU A 420 -7.53 17.71 26.49
N ALA A 421 -8.87 17.73 26.39
CA ALA A 421 -9.57 17.98 25.13
C ALA A 421 -9.56 19.49 24.88
N PRO A 422 -8.65 20.04 24.05
CA PRO A 422 -8.70 21.46 23.75
C PRO A 422 -9.92 21.68 22.85
N ALA A 423 -10.51 22.88 22.94
CA ALA A 423 -11.38 23.37 21.87
C ALA A 423 -10.65 23.20 20.51
N PRO A 424 -11.37 22.93 19.41
CA PRO A 424 -10.75 22.77 18.09
C PRO A 424 -9.76 23.91 17.84
N ALA A 425 -8.51 23.56 17.56
CA ALA A 425 -7.43 24.52 17.39
C ALA A 425 -7.81 25.51 16.28
N GLU A 426 -7.73 26.82 16.58
CA GLU A 426 -7.76 27.83 15.53
C GLU A 426 -6.64 27.53 14.51
N PRO A 427 -6.94 27.56 13.20
CA PRO A 427 -5.93 27.29 12.20
C PRO A 427 -4.78 28.29 12.34
N ALA A 428 -3.55 27.78 12.35
CA ALA A 428 -2.36 28.62 12.29
C ALA A 428 -2.47 29.58 11.08
N PRO A 429 -2.10 30.87 11.23
CA PRO A 429 -2.13 31.80 10.11
C PRO A 429 -1.30 31.24 8.96
N GLY A 430 -1.93 31.13 7.79
CA GLY A 430 -1.36 30.46 6.63
C GLY A 430 0.04 30.97 6.32
N HIS A 431 1.01 30.04 6.21
CA HIS A 431 2.27 30.34 5.55
C HIS A 431 1.96 30.64 4.08
N ALA A 432 2.10 31.91 3.71
CA ALA A 432 2.18 32.31 2.32
C ALA A 432 3.26 31.48 1.62
N PRO A 433 3.03 31.02 0.38
CA PRO A 433 4.06 30.31 -0.37
C PRO A 433 5.29 31.19 -0.50
N ALA A 434 6.45 30.63 -0.16
CA ALA A 434 7.73 31.30 -0.38
C ALA A 434 7.86 31.63 -1.88
N GLU A 435 8.05 32.90 -2.19
CA GLU A 435 8.38 33.34 -3.54
C GLU A 435 9.61 32.56 -4.03
N PRO A 436 9.62 32.11 -5.29
CA PRO A 436 10.82 31.52 -5.87
C PRO A 436 11.93 32.58 -5.86
N LYS A 437 13.04 32.28 -5.18
CA LYS A 437 14.24 33.10 -5.28
C LYS A 437 14.71 33.14 -6.75
N PRO A 438 15.18 34.30 -7.24
CA PRO A 438 15.53 34.53 -8.64
C PRO A 438 16.65 33.62 -9.15
#